data_AF-Q0ZBL3-F1
#
_entry.id   AF-Q0ZBL3-F1
#
_cell.length_a   1.000
_cell.length_b   1.000
_cell.length_c   1.000
_cell.angle_alpha   90.00
_cell.angle_beta   90.00
_cell.angle_gamma   90.00
#
_symmetry.space_group_name_H-M   'P 1'
#
loop_
_entity.id
_entity.type
_entity.pdbx_description
1 polymer ?
#
loop_
_entity_poly.entity_id
_entity_poly.type
_entity_poly.pdbx_seq_one_letter_code
_entity_poly.pdbx_strand_id
1 'polypeptide(L)'
;KMLISYVDNLPTGDEKGLFYALDLGGTNFCVLRVQLGGKEKRVIKQEFDEVSIPPHLMTGTSEGLFDFIAEALAKFVATEGEGFHPAPGRLRELGFTFSFPVWQTSIASGTLIKWTKGFSIEDAVEQDVVAELTKSVEKIGLDMRVTALVNDTIGTLAGGRYHNPDVIAAVILGTGTNA
;
A
#
# COMPACT_ATOMS: atom_id res chain seq x y z
N LYS A 1 19.17 8.64 -2.44
CA LYS A 1 18.98 9.70 -1.42
C LYS A 1 18.60 9.00 -0.12
N MET A 2 19.04 9.46 1.05
CA MET A 2 18.60 8.92 2.34
C MET A 2 17.31 9.65 2.75
N LEU A 3 16.16 9.14 2.31
CA LEU A 3 14.85 9.76 2.55
C LEU A 3 14.30 9.31 3.90
N ILE A 4 13.69 10.23 4.65
CA ILE A 4 13.02 9.91 5.92
C ILE A 4 11.68 9.25 5.60
N SER A 5 11.43 8.06 6.17
CA SER A 5 10.20 7.28 5.94
C SER A 5 9.04 7.66 6.84
N TYR A 6 9.27 8.44 7.91
CA TYR A 6 8.29 8.73 8.96
C TYR A 6 7.70 7.48 9.66
N VAL A 7 8.33 6.32 9.47
CA VAL A 7 8.05 5.10 10.24
C VAL A 7 9.01 5.09 11.43
N ASP A 8 8.52 5.55 12.58
CA ASP A 8 9.25 5.55 13.85
C ASP A 8 8.87 4.36 14.75
N ASN A 9 7.74 3.71 14.47
CA ASN A 9 7.24 2.53 15.16
C ASN A 9 7.05 1.38 14.16
N LEU A 10 7.86 0.34 14.30
CA LEU A 10 7.72 -0.89 13.52
C LEU A 10 6.79 -1.89 14.23
N PRO A 11 6.20 -2.85 13.49
CA PRO A 11 5.33 -3.87 14.07
C PRO A 11 6.04 -4.67 15.17
N THR A 12 5.30 -4.97 16.22
CA THR A 12 5.75 -5.69 17.42
C THR A 12 5.53 -7.20 17.33
N GLY A 13 4.55 -7.63 16.55
CA GLY A 13 4.07 -9.00 16.52
C GLY A 13 2.81 -9.23 17.36
N ASP A 14 2.40 -8.26 18.18
CA ASP A 14 1.24 -8.35 19.07
C ASP A 14 -0.05 -7.83 18.42
N GLU A 15 0.03 -7.33 17.19
CA GLU A 15 -1.08 -6.71 16.45
C GLU A 15 -2.24 -7.68 16.21
N LYS A 16 -3.46 -7.14 16.27
CA LYS A 16 -4.71 -7.87 16.05
C LYS A 16 -5.63 -7.06 15.15
N GLY A 17 -6.42 -7.74 14.34
CA GLY A 17 -7.43 -7.12 13.50
C GLY A 17 -7.20 -7.35 12.02
N LEU A 18 -8.08 -6.75 11.24
CA LEU A 18 -8.07 -6.81 9.78
C LEU A 18 -7.38 -5.58 9.21
N PHE A 19 -6.39 -5.80 8.36
CA PHE A 19 -5.67 -4.75 7.64
C PHE A 19 -5.62 -5.05 6.15
N TYR A 20 -5.62 -4.00 5.35
CA TYR A 20 -5.46 -4.07 3.91
C TYR A 20 -4.09 -3.53 3.51
N ALA A 21 -3.56 -4.02 2.39
CA ALA A 21 -2.44 -3.37 1.72
C ALA A 21 -2.62 -3.35 0.21
N LEU A 22 -2.09 -2.29 -0.40
CA LEU A 22 -2.00 -2.06 -1.84
C LEU A 22 -0.51 -1.93 -2.16
N ASP A 23 -0.01 -2.74 -3.08
CA ASP A 23 1.37 -2.67 -3.56
C ASP A 23 1.42 -2.34 -5.04
N LEU A 24 1.79 -1.10 -5.34
CA LEU A 24 2.01 -0.63 -6.71
C LEU A 24 3.51 -0.63 -7.02
N GLY A 25 3.94 -1.75 -7.61
CA GLY A 25 5.35 -2.08 -7.85
C GLY A 25 5.86 -1.86 -9.28
N GLY A 26 4.97 -2.00 -10.28
CA GLY A 26 5.32 -2.07 -11.70
C GLY A 26 4.09 -2.22 -12.60
N THR A 27 4.15 -3.10 -13.60
CA THR A 27 3.05 -3.35 -14.56
C THR A 27 1.85 -4.07 -13.95
N ASN A 28 2.02 -4.65 -12.77
CA ASN A 28 0.94 -5.18 -11.94
C ASN A 28 0.96 -4.44 -10.59
N PHE A 29 -0.20 -4.43 -9.93
CA PHE A 29 -0.28 -4.16 -8.50
C PHE A 29 -0.97 -5.30 -7.78
N CYS A 30 -0.67 -5.44 -6.50
CA CYS A 30 -1.31 -6.41 -5.64
C CYS A 30 -2.22 -5.71 -4.64
N VAL A 31 -3.40 -6.27 -4.41
CA VAL A 31 -4.25 -5.93 -3.27
C VAL A 31 -4.27 -7.12 -2.33
N LEU A 32 -4.15 -6.88 -1.04
CA LEU A 32 -4.18 -7.94 -0.05
C LEU A 32 -4.92 -7.53 1.21
N ARG A 33 -5.43 -8.53 1.92
CA ARG A 33 -5.97 -8.40 3.27
C ARG A 33 -5.36 -9.43 4.19
N VAL A 34 -5.12 -9.03 5.43
CA VAL A 34 -4.54 -9.88 6.46
C VAL A 34 -5.33 -9.78 7.75
N GLN A 35 -5.66 -10.93 8.33
CA GLN A 35 -6.23 -11.03 9.66
C GLN A 35 -5.11 -11.38 10.65
N LEU A 36 -4.76 -10.43 11.51
CA LEU A 36 -3.75 -10.59 12.55
C LEU A 36 -4.40 -11.07 13.86
N GLY A 37 -3.72 -11.99 14.54
CA GLY A 37 -4.18 -12.68 15.74
C GLY A 37 -3.32 -12.44 16.98
N GLY A 38 -2.38 -11.50 16.93
CA GLY A 38 -1.42 -11.21 17.99
C GLY A 38 -0.30 -12.25 18.11
N LYS A 39 0.47 -12.15 19.19
CA LYS A 39 1.74 -12.87 19.40
C LYS A 39 1.73 -14.36 19.07
N GLU A 40 0.71 -15.06 19.53
CA GLU A 40 0.64 -16.53 19.43
C GLU A 40 0.16 -16.97 18.05
N LYS A 41 -0.91 -16.34 17.54
CA LYS A 41 -1.55 -16.76 16.29
C LYS A 41 -0.93 -16.13 15.04
N ARG A 42 -0.20 -15.02 15.19
CA ARG A 42 0.41 -14.24 14.11
C ARG A 42 -0.61 -13.95 13.00
N VAL A 43 -0.29 -14.31 11.75
CA VAL A 43 -1.21 -14.18 10.62
C VAL A 43 -2.19 -15.36 10.66
N ILE A 44 -3.46 -15.09 10.94
CA ILE A 44 -4.52 -16.10 10.97
C ILE A 44 -4.95 -16.45 9.54
N LYS A 45 -5.14 -15.43 8.72
CA LYS A 45 -5.60 -15.56 7.34
C LYS A 45 -5.05 -14.44 6.49
N GLN A 46 -4.69 -14.76 5.26
CA GLN A 46 -4.21 -13.80 4.27
C GLN A 46 -4.79 -14.18 2.92
N GLU A 47 -5.28 -13.19 2.19
CA GLU A 47 -5.77 -13.32 0.83
C GLU A 47 -5.21 -12.15 0.02
N PHE A 48 -4.89 -12.39 -1.25
CA PHE A 48 -4.40 -11.37 -2.16
C PHE A 48 -4.92 -11.63 -3.57
N ASP A 49 -4.94 -10.57 -4.37
CA ASP A 49 -5.20 -10.62 -5.79
C ASP A 49 -4.17 -9.75 -6.52
N GLU A 50 -3.77 -10.18 -7.71
CA GLU A 50 -2.80 -9.46 -8.55
C GLU A 50 -3.52 -8.96 -9.80
N VAL A 51 -3.40 -7.65 -10.05
CA VAL A 51 -4.12 -6.97 -11.12
C VAL A 51 -3.12 -6.38 -12.09
N SER A 52 -3.18 -6.83 -13.35
CA SER A 52 -2.41 -6.24 -14.43
C SER A 52 -2.96 -4.88 -14.84
N ILE A 53 -2.08 -3.89 -14.91
CA ILE A 53 -2.42 -2.52 -15.29
C ILE A 53 -2.47 -2.45 -16.82
N PRO A 54 -3.61 -2.07 -17.42
CA PRO A 54 -3.67 -1.79 -18.84
C PRO A 54 -2.60 -0.77 -19.25
N PRO A 55 -1.78 -1.02 -20.30
CA PRO A 55 -0.65 -0.15 -20.63
C PRO A 55 -1.01 1.33 -20.85
N HIS A 56 -2.21 1.59 -21.38
CA HIS A 56 -2.68 2.96 -21.61
C HIS A 56 -2.90 3.76 -20.32
N LEU A 57 -3.13 3.11 -19.18
CA LEU A 57 -3.25 3.77 -17.87
C LEU A 57 -1.88 4.14 -17.30
N MET A 58 -0.80 3.45 -17.70
CA MET A 58 0.56 3.78 -17.27
C MET A 58 1.10 5.06 -17.91
N THR A 59 0.48 5.51 -19.00
CA THR A 59 0.85 6.73 -19.75
C THR A 59 -0.36 7.66 -19.93
N GLY A 60 -1.40 7.47 -19.13
CA GLY A 60 -2.66 8.21 -19.19
C GLY A 60 -2.68 9.37 -18.18
N THR A 61 -3.81 9.52 -17.50
CA THR A 61 -3.99 10.52 -16.44
C THR A 61 -3.87 9.89 -15.05
N SER A 62 -3.55 10.72 -14.06
CA SER A 62 -3.55 10.36 -12.64
C SER A 62 -4.88 9.73 -12.22
N GLU A 63 -5.98 10.44 -12.50
CA GLU A 63 -7.36 9.98 -12.23
C GLU A 63 -7.63 8.60 -12.84
N GLY A 64 -7.23 8.36 -14.10
CA GLY A 64 -7.47 7.08 -14.76
C GLY A 64 -6.76 5.91 -14.08
N LEU A 65 -5.51 6.10 -13.63
CA LEU A 65 -4.78 5.06 -12.90
C LEU A 65 -5.38 4.82 -11.51
N PHE A 66 -5.61 5.88 -10.73
CA PHE A 66 -6.10 5.75 -9.36
C PHE A 66 -7.56 5.29 -9.28
N ASP A 67 -8.41 5.67 -10.24
CA ASP A 67 -9.77 5.12 -10.37
C ASP A 67 -9.75 3.62 -10.65
N PHE A 68 -8.88 3.16 -11.55
CA PHE A 68 -8.72 1.73 -11.83
C PHE A 68 -8.28 0.94 -10.60
N ILE A 69 -7.34 1.49 -9.82
CA ILE A 69 -6.89 0.90 -8.56
C ILE A 69 -8.03 0.88 -7.52
N ALA A 70 -8.78 1.97 -7.39
CA ALA A 70 -9.90 2.06 -6.46
C ALA A 70 -11.01 1.06 -6.81
N GLU A 71 -11.33 0.88 -8.09
CA GLU A 71 -12.27 -0.14 -8.55
C GLU A 71 -11.81 -1.57 -8.23
N ALA A 72 -10.51 -1.85 -8.41
CA ALA A 72 -9.95 -3.15 -8.05
C ALA A 72 -10.01 -3.39 -6.53
N LEU A 73 -9.70 -2.38 -5.72
CA LEU A 73 -9.87 -2.43 -4.26
C LEU A 73 -11.32 -2.71 -3.88
N ALA A 74 -12.29 -2.03 -4.51
CA ALA A 74 -13.72 -2.25 -4.22
C ALA A 74 -14.16 -3.67 -4.60
N LYS A 75 -13.73 -4.18 -5.76
CA LYS A 75 -13.98 -5.57 -6.17
C LYS A 75 -13.39 -6.55 -5.15
N PHE A 76 -12.16 -6.32 -4.71
CA PHE A 76 -11.50 -7.18 -3.73
C PHE A 76 -12.19 -7.14 -2.36
N VAL A 77 -12.60 -5.95 -1.89
CA VAL A 77 -13.41 -5.79 -0.66
C VAL A 77 -14.76 -6.48 -0.77
N ALA A 78 -15.41 -6.49 -1.93
CA ALA A 78 -16.67 -7.20 -2.13
C ALA A 78 -16.54 -8.73 -2.00
N THR A 79 -15.32 -9.28 -2.04
CA THR A 79 -15.07 -10.72 -1.81
C THR A 79 -14.82 -11.08 -0.34
N GLU A 80 -14.97 -10.14 0.59
CA GLU A 80 -14.83 -10.41 2.02
C GLU A 80 -15.74 -11.56 2.47
N GLY A 81 -15.13 -12.63 3.00
CA GLY A 81 -15.85 -13.70 3.69
C GLY A 81 -16.15 -13.36 5.15
N GLU A 82 -16.82 -14.28 5.85
CA GLU A 82 -17.06 -14.15 7.28
C GLU A 82 -15.75 -13.91 8.06
N GLY A 83 -15.76 -12.89 8.92
CA GLY A 83 -14.60 -12.49 9.73
C GLY A 83 -13.70 -11.42 9.10
N PHE A 84 -13.92 -11.04 7.84
CA PHE A 84 -13.19 -9.96 7.18
C PHE A 84 -13.98 -8.64 7.13
N HIS A 85 -14.75 -8.31 8.16
CA HIS A 85 -15.41 -7.02 8.23
C HIS A 85 -14.78 -6.14 9.31
N PRO A 86 -14.57 -4.84 9.04
CA PRO A 86 -14.17 -3.93 10.09
C PRO A 86 -15.25 -3.89 11.19
N ALA A 87 -14.81 -3.65 12.42
CA ALA A 87 -15.75 -3.45 13.52
C ALA A 87 -16.71 -2.28 13.22
N PRO A 88 -17.97 -2.32 13.68
CA PRO A 88 -18.93 -1.24 13.43
C PRO A 88 -18.34 0.14 13.75
N GLY A 89 -18.46 1.08 12.80
CA GLY A 89 -17.93 2.43 12.94
C GLY A 89 -16.43 2.59 12.68
N ARG A 90 -15.72 1.54 12.23
CA ARG A 90 -14.33 1.62 11.79
C ARG A 90 -14.24 1.47 10.26
N LEU A 91 -13.38 2.27 9.65
CA LEU A 91 -13.01 2.12 8.24
C LEU A 91 -11.96 1.01 8.08
N ARG A 92 -11.85 0.47 6.88
CA ARG A 92 -10.73 -0.42 6.52
C ARG A 92 -9.44 0.38 6.48
N GLU A 93 -8.42 -0.07 7.20
CA GLU A 93 -7.11 0.58 7.23
C GLU A 93 -6.22 -0.01 6.13
N LEU A 94 -5.71 0.85 5.24
CA LEU A 94 -4.91 0.48 4.08
C LEU A 94 -3.46 0.99 4.23
N GLY A 95 -2.50 0.06 4.16
CA GLY A 95 -1.11 0.38 3.87
C GLY A 95 -0.88 0.49 2.36
N PHE A 96 -0.37 1.62 1.89
CA PHE A 96 -0.08 1.85 0.49
C PHE A 96 1.43 1.75 0.25
N THR A 97 1.89 0.62 -0.29
CA THR A 97 3.24 0.47 -0.81
C THR A 97 3.30 1.08 -2.21
N PHE A 98 4.04 2.17 -2.35
CA PHE A 98 4.18 2.90 -3.60
C PHE A 98 5.66 2.94 -4.02
N SER A 99 6.02 2.06 -4.94
CA SER A 99 7.42 1.76 -5.26
C SER A 99 8.01 2.70 -6.32
N PHE A 100 7.77 4.00 -6.15
CA PHE A 100 8.33 5.08 -6.95
C PHE A 100 8.99 6.13 -6.05
N PRO A 101 9.92 6.95 -6.58
CA PRO A 101 10.52 8.02 -5.81
C PRO A 101 9.46 9.01 -5.30
N VAL A 102 9.36 9.18 -3.98
CA VAL A 102 8.42 10.08 -3.29
C VAL A 102 9.17 10.98 -2.30
N TRP A 103 8.80 12.26 -2.22
CA TRP A 103 9.10 13.11 -1.08
C TRP A 103 8.04 12.91 -0.01
N GLN A 104 8.32 12.02 0.94
CA GLN A 104 7.39 11.72 2.01
C GLN A 104 7.32 12.91 2.99
N THR A 105 6.10 13.30 3.37
CA THR A 105 5.84 14.47 4.25
C THR A 105 5.23 14.06 5.58
N SER A 106 4.65 12.85 5.66
CA SER A 106 4.22 12.20 6.90
C SER A 106 4.18 10.68 6.69
N ILE A 107 3.78 9.92 7.72
CA ILE A 107 3.56 8.47 7.58
C ILE A 107 2.53 8.13 6.51
N ALA A 108 1.56 9.01 6.22
CA ALA A 108 0.45 8.75 5.32
C ALA A 108 0.27 9.88 4.27
N SER A 109 1.36 10.51 3.85
CA SER A 109 1.34 11.52 2.76
C SER A 109 2.69 11.62 2.08
N GLY A 110 2.70 11.83 0.77
CA GLY A 110 3.96 11.96 0.06
C GLY A 110 3.79 12.37 -1.39
N THR A 111 4.64 13.30 -1.81
CA THR A 111 4.60 13.88 -3.14
C THR A 111 5.44 13.09 -4.13
N LEU A 112 4.87 12.69 -5.26
CA LEU A 112 5.61 12.00 -6.31
C LEU A 112 6.73 12.88 -6.88
N ILE A 113 7.96 12.36 -6.91
CA ILE A 113 9.11 13.05 -7.52
C ILE A 113 9.11 12.91 -9.03
N LYS A 114 8.99 11.66 -9.49
CA LYS A 114 9.01 11.29 -10.89
C LYS A 114 8.55 9.84 -11.04
N TRP A 115 7.93 9.55 -12.17
CA TRP A 115 7.66 8.18 -12.56
C TRP A 115 8.94 7.45 -12.98
N THR A 116 8.90 6.12 -12.87
CA THR A 116 9.92 5.19 -13.33
C THR A 116 9.23 3.94 -13.89
N LYS A 117 9.97 2.90 -14.28
CA LYS A 117 9.41 1.57 -14.60
C LYS A 117 8.32 1.59 -15.70
N GLY A 118 8.46 2.48 -16.67
CA GLY A 118 7.53 2.59 -17.81
C GLY A 118 6.28 3.45 -17.55
N PHE A 119 6.10 3.98 -16.34
CA PHE A 119 5.05 4.97 -16.08
C PHE A 119 5.45 6.35 -16.57
N SER A 120 4.48 7.10 -17.10
CA SER A 120 4.63 8.47 -17.59
C SER A 120 3.29 9.20 -17.51
N ILE A 121 2.86 9.54 -16.28
CA ILE A 121 1.60 10.23 -16.00
C ILE A 121 1.94 11.63 -15.48
N GLU A 122 1.91 12.63 -16.36
CA GLU A 122 2.48 13.96 -16.10
C GLU A 122 1.78 14.70 -14.96
N ASP A 123 0.45 14.60 -14.89
CA ASP A 123 -0.38 15.31 -13.93
C ASP A 123 -0.29 14.77 -12.49
N ALA A 124 0.27 13.57 -12.29
CA ALA A 124 0.54 13.00 -10.97
C ALA A 124 1.86 13.49 -10.36
N VAL A 125 2.79 14.01 -11.17
CA VAL A 125 4.09 14.48 -10.68
C VAL A 125 3.88 15.72 -9.82
N GLU A 126 4.62 15.81 -8.71
CA GLU A 126 4.45 16.86 -7.69
C GLU A 126 3.09 16.85 -6.95
N GLN A 127 2.26 15.81 -7.13
CA GLN A 127 1.04 15.60 -6.36
C GLN A 127 1.24 14.59 -5.22
N ASP A 128 0.42 14.71 -4.17
CA ASP A 128 0.36 13.74 -3.08
C ASP A 128 -0.39 12.48 -3.52
N VAL A 129 0.33 11.37 -3.66
CA VAL A 129 -0.22 10.12 -4.18
C VAL A 129 -1.25 9.48 -3.25
N VAL A 130 -1.20 9.79 -1.95
CA VAL A 130 -2.22 9.34 -0.99
C VAL A 130 -3.51 10.12 -1.20
N ALA A 131 -3.41 11.43 -1.46
CA ALA A 131 -4.57 12.25 -1.76
C ALA A 131 -5.24 11.84 -3.07
N GLU A 132 -4.46 11.55 -4.12
CA GLU A 132 -4.98 11.05 -5.40
C GLU A 132 -5.72 9.71 -5.23
N LEU A 133 -5.12 8.74 -4.53
CA LEU A 133 -5.80 7.47 -4.23
C LEU A 133 -7.07 7.68 -3.39
N THR A 134 -6.98 8.53 -2.36
CA THR A 134 -8.12 8.81 -1.46
C THR A 134 -9.29 9.42 -2.24
N LYS A 135 -9.03 10.36 -3.14
CA LYS A 135 -10.05 10.97 -4.00
C LYS A 135 -10.79 9.93 -4.85
N SER A 136 -10.07 8.99 -5.46
CA SER A 136 -10.67 7.91 -6.26
C SER A 136 -11.46 6.91 -5.40
N VAL A 137 -10.97 6.58 -4.20
CA VAL A 137 -11.66 5.72 -3.23
C VAL A 137 -12.97 6.37 -2.74
N GLU A 138 -12.94 7.67 -2.42
CA GLU A 138 -14.13 8.43 -2.00
C GLU A 138 -15.14 8.59 -3.14
N LYS A 139 -14.67 8.81 -4.37
CA LYS A 139 -15.51 8.93 -5.59
C LYS A 139 -16.42 7.72 -5.79
N ILE A 140 -15.96 6.51 -5.42
CA ILE A 140 -16.74 5.27 -5.52
C ILE A 140 -17.42 4.87 -4.20
N GLY A 141 -17.28 5.67 -3.14
CA GLY A 141 -17.90 5.43 -1.84
C GLY A 141 -17.35 4.21 -1.08
N LEU A 142 -16.07 3.87 -1.27
CA LEU A 142 -15.46 2.75 -0.57
C LEU A 142 -14.99 3.17 0.83
N ASP A 143 -15.52 2.53 1.88
CA ASP A 143 -15.16 2.77 3.29
C ASP A 143 -13.75 2.26 3.63
N MET A 144 -12.74 3.02 3.23
CA MET A 144 -11.32 2.71 3.38
C MET A 144 -10.50 3.98 3.62
N ARG A 145 -9.47 3.87 4.46
CA ARG A 145 -8.55 4.97 4.77
C ARG A 145 -7.11 4.51 4.61
N VAL A 146 -6.31 5.28 3.88
CA VAL A 146 -4.85 5.10 3.85
C VAL A 146 -4.27 5.55 5.19
N THR A 147 -3.60 4.63 5.89
CA THR A 147 -2.99 4.89 7.20
C THR A 147 -1.47 4.95 7.15
N ALA A 148 -0.87 4.42 6.08
CA ALA A 148 0.56 4.51 5.84
C ALA A 148 0.85 4.51 4.33
N LEU A 149 1.79 5.36 3.92
CA LEU A 149 2.48 5.33 2.65
C LEU A 149 3.89 4.80 2.92
N VAL A 150 4.28 3.73 2.24
CA VAL A 150 5.60 3.14 2.42
C VAL A 150 6.25 2.83 1.08
N ASN A 151 7.58 2.83 1.07
CA ASN A 151 8.36 2.21 0.01
C ASN A 151 8.46 0.69 0.27
N ASP A 152 8.63 -0.11 -0.79
CA ASP A 152 8.79 -1.58 -0.74
C ASP A 152 9.83 -2.05 0.29
N THR A 153 10.95 -1.34 0.42
CA THR A 153 12.03 -1.70 1.34
C THR A 153 11.65 -1.46 2.79
N ILE A 154 10.90 -0.39 3.07
CA ILE A 154 10.33 -0.13 4.41
C ILE A 154 9.24 -1.15 4.75
N GLY A 155 8.39 -1.51 3.79
CA GLY A 155 7.42 -2.61 3.95
C GLY A 155 8.10 -3.94 4.26
N THR A 156 9.20 -4.24 3.58
CA THR A 156 10.03 -5.44 3.83
C THR A 156 10.64 -5.42 5.23
N LEU A 157 11.17 -4.27 5.67
CA LEU A 157 11.68 -4.10 7.03
C LEU A 157 10.58 -4.33 8.08
N ALA A 158 9.40 -3.73 7.87
CA ALA A 158 8.27 -3.86 8.79
C ALA A 158 7.74 -5.31 8.87
N GLY A 159 7.60 -5.99 7.73
CA GLY A 159 7.21 -7.40 7.68
C GLY A 159 8.24 -8.30 8.36
N GLY A 160 9.54 -8.07 8.14
CA GLY A 160 10.60 -8.78 8.84
C GLY A 160 10.55 -8.56 10.35
N ARG A 161 10.40 -7.29 10.78
CA ARG A 161 10.33 -6.93 12.20
C ARG A 161 9.12 -7.53 12.92
N TYR A 162 7.98 -7.63 12.24
CA TYR A 162 6.78 -8.29 12.77
C TYR A 162 7.07 -9.73 13.22
N HIS A 163 7.88 -10.48 12.47
CA HIS A 163 8.22 -11.87 12.77
C HIS A 163 9.44 -12.02 13.67
N ASN A 164 10.42 -11.14 13.54
CA ASN A 164 11.67 -11.19 14.30
C ASN A 164 12.04 -9.79 14.83
N PRO A 165 12.05 -9.58 16.16
CA PRO A 165 12.35 -8.28 16.74
C PRO A 165 13.79 -7.82 16.49
N ASP A 166 14.71 -8.69 16.06
CA ASP A 166 16.11 -8.33 15.79
C ASP A 166 16.34 -7.76 14.38
N VAL A 167 15.30 -7.67 13.55
CA VAL A 167 15.40 -7.09 12.20
C VAL A 167 15.59 -5.57 12.28
N ILE A 168 16.74 -5.10 11.80
CA ILE A 168 17.14 -3.68 11.83
C ILE A 168 17.33 -3.05 10.45
N ALA A 169 17.40 -3.87 9.40
CA ALA A 169 17.58 -3.44 8.02
C ALA A 169 16.88 -4.43 7.07
N ALA A 170 16.51 -3.95 5.89
CA ALA A 170 16.01 -4.76 4.79
C ALA A 170 16.78 -4.41 3.52
N VAL A 171 16.87 -5.36 2.58
CA VAL A 171 17.52 -5.14 1.28
C VAL A 171 16.68 -5.78 0.21
N ILE A 172 16.37 -5.03 -0.85
CA ILE A 172 15.73 -5.53 -2.06
C ILE A 172 16.81 -5.81 -3.10
N LEU A 173 16.84 -7.04 -3.62
CA LEU A 173 17.70 -7.49 -4.71
C LEU A 173 16.82 -8.07 -5.83
N GLY A 174 16.23 -7.21 -6.67
CA GLY A 174 15.29 -7.60 -7.72
C GLY A 174 15.50 -6.79 -9.01
N THR A 175 14.40 -6.40 -9.68
CA THR A 175 14.45 -5.51 -10.88
C THR A 175 15.21 -4.22 -10.60
N GLY A 176 15.23 -3.77 -9.34
CA GLY A 176 16.15 -2.76 -8.82
C GLY A 176 16.79 -3.22 -7.51
N THR A 177 17.63 -2.34 -6.94
CA THR A 177 18.25 -2.55 -5.63
C THR A 177 17.94 -1.37 -4.71
N ASN A 178 17.56 -1.66 -3.47
CA ASN A 178 17.32 -0.66 -2.43
C ASN A 178 17.59 -1.26 -1.03
N ALA A 179 17.85 -0.40 -0.04
CA ALA A 179 18.09 -0.78 1.36
C ALA A 179 17.59 0.31 2.31
#